data_AF-A0A1Q8C5G9-F1
#
_entry.id   AF-A0A1Q8C5G9-F1
#
_cell.length_a   1.000
_cell.length_b   1.000
_cell.length_c   1.000
_cell.angle_alpha   90.00
_cell.angle_beta   90.00
_cell.angle_gamma   90.00
#
_symmetry.space_group_name_H-M   'P 1'
#
loop_
_entity.id
_entity.type
_entity.pdbx_description
1 polymer ?
#
loop_
_entity_poly.entity_id
_entity_poly.type
_entity_poly.pdbx_seq_one_letter_code
_entity_poly.pdbx_strand_id
1 'polypeptide(L)'
;PYHQTDALGRTWQEATQSLLRKESGMYVHGLPLGQQFPDAERDDLDFFPFPEVDPAIGTDAVEAPIDGFMMAARPRDEDGAKELLRYLGTAEAGNAYLEVDPNNIGAHDDADTAGYNALQKKSQELVSNAKSISQYLDRDT
;
A
#
# COMPACT_ATOMS: atom_id res chain seq x y z
N PRO A 1 -3.09 -25.22 4.25
CA PRO A 1 -2.65 -24.09 5.11
C PRO A 1 -3.54 -24.00 6.36
N TYR A 2 -2.95 -23.71 7.52
CA TYR A 2 -3.70 -23.44 8.75
C TYR A 2 -4.17 -21.98 8.72
N HIS A 3 -5.47 -21.75 8.84
CA HIS A 3 -6.05 -20.42 8.89
C HIS A 3 -6.65 -20.19 10.28
N GLN A 4 -6.56 -18.98 10.80
CA GLN A 4 -7.31 -18.61 12.00
C GLN A 4 -8.80 -18.81 11.76
N THR A 5 -9.53 -19.33 12.77
CA THR A 5 -10.98 -19.52 12.69
C THR A 5 -11.69 -18.19 12.45
N ASP A 6 -12.86 -18.21 11.82
CA ASP A 6 -13.72 -17.03 11.64
C ASP A 6 -13.05 -15.85 10.92
N ALA A 7 -12.14 -16.12 9.98
CA ALA A 7 -11.39 -15.10 9.25
C ALA A 7 -12.27 -14.05 8.53
N LEU A 8 -13.44 -14.46 8.04
CA LEU A 8 -14.38 -13.58 7.34
C LEU A 8 -15.08 -12.55 8.25
N GLY A 9 -15.03 -12.75 9.57
CA GLY A 9 -15.63 -11.82 10.54
C GLY A 9 -14.69 -10.73 11.05
N ARG A 10 -13.43 -10.72 10.59
CA ARG A 10 -12.42 -9.75 11.05
C ARG A 10 -12.28 -8.59 10.08
N THR A 11 -12.15 -7.40 10.65
CA THR A 11 -11.59 -6.25 9.96
C THR A 11 -10.11 -6.46 9.66
N TRP A 12 -9.55 -5.71 8.71
CA TRP A 12 -8.11 -5.78 8.44
C TRP A 12 -7.31 -5.36 9.69
N GLN A 13 -7.83 -4.41 10.48
CA GLN A 13 -7.18 -3.97 11.70
C GLN A 13 -7.10 -5.10 12.74
N GLU A 14 -8.18 -5.84 12.96
CA GLU A 14 -8.17 -6.99 13.87
C GLU A 14 -7.23 -8.10 13.38
N ALA A 15 -7.15 -8.32 12.07
CA ALA A 15 -6.19 -9.25 11.48
C ALA A 15 -4.73 -8.80 11.70
N THR A 16 -4.43 -7.51 11.51
CA THR A 16 -3.12 -6.90 11.80
C THR A 16 -2.73 -7.07 13.26
N GLN A 17 -3.66 -6.88 14.20
CA GLN A 17 -3.40 -7.09 15.63
C GLN A 17 -3.03 -8.55 15.94
N SER A 18 -3.58 -9.52 15.23
CA SER A 18 -3.19 -10.92 15.39
C SER A 18 -1.74 -11.18 14.98
N LEU A 19 -1.26 -10.49 13.93
CA LEU A 19 0.13 -10.58 13.47
C LEU A 19 1.07 -9.91 14.49
N LEU A 20 0.71 -8.70 14.96
CA LEU A 20 1.45 -7.97 15.99
C LEU A 20 1.58 -8.78 17.29
N ARG A 21 0.50 -9.45 17.72
CA ARG A 21 0.51 -10.34 18.91
C ARG A 21 1.16 -11.71 18.67
N LYS A 22 1.71 -11.96 17.48
CA LYS A 22 2.35 -13.22 17.09
C LYS A 22 1.40 -14.43 17.18
N GLU A 23 0.10 -14.20 17.00
CA GLU A 23 -0.96 -15.23 16.94
C GLU A 23 -1.20 -15.73 15.51
N SER A 24 -0.76 -14.95 14.51
CA SER A 24 -0.61 -15.37 13.12
C SER A 24 0.84 -15.18 12.68
N GLY A 25 1.32 -16.06 11.79
CA GLY A 25 2.68 -15.97 11.24
C GLY A 25 2.75 -15.25 9.89
N MET A 26 1.63 -15.16 9.16
CA MET A 26 1.54 -14.53 7.84
C MET A 26 0.14 -13.93 7.67
N TYR A 27 0.06 -12.80 6.96
CA TYR A 27 -1.19 -12.16 6.58
C TYR A 27 -1.09 -11.68 5.13
N VAL A 28 -2.09 -12.01 4.31
CA VAL A 28 -2.18 -11.53 2.92
C VAL A 28 -2.85 -10.16 2.95
N HIS A 29 -2.03 -9.12 2.92
CA HIS A 29 -2.45 -7.72 2.97
C HIS A 29 -1.34 -6.81 2.45
N GLY A 30 -1.67 -5.58 2.05
CA GLY A 30 -0.69 -4.57 1.70
C GLY A 30 0.11 -4.05 2.90
N LEU A 31 1.18 -3.30 2.61
CA LEU A 31 2.04 -2.70 3.62
C LEU A 31 1.41 -1.69 4.61
N PRO A 32 0.25 -1.04 4.35
CA PRO A 32 -0.35 -0.13 5.33
C PRO A 32 -0.62 -0.75 6.72
N LEU A 33 -0.61 -2.08 6.83
CA LEU A 33 -0.65 -2.76 8.14
C LEU A 33 0.47 -2.30 9.09
N GLY A 34 1.63 -1.90 8.56
CA GLY A 34 2.78 -1.42 9.35
C GLY A 34 2.50 -0.14 10.13
N GLN A 35 1.45 0.62 9.78
CA GLN A 35 0.98 1.78 10.54
C GLN A 35 0.52 1.41 11.96
N GLN A 36 0.06 0.18 12.19
CA GLN A 36 -0.36 -0.29 13.51
C GLN A 36 0.78 -0.87 14.35
N PHE A 37 1.96 -1.06 13.75
CA PHE A 37 3.13 -1.56 14.45
C PHE A 37 3.84 -0.40 15.16
N PRO A 38 4.26 -0.58 16.43
CA PRO A 38 5.18 0.33 17.08
C PRO A 38 6.47 0.46 16.27
N ASP A 39 7.08 1.66 16.23
CA ASP A 39 8.29 1.92 15.44
C ASP A 39 9.40 0.88 15.69
N ALA A 40 9.59 0.48 16.96
CA ALA A 40 10.60 -0.49 17.38
C ALA A 40 10.35 -1.94 16.89
N GLU A 41 9.13 -2.24 16.42
CA GLU A 41 8.74 -3.57 15.95
C GLU A 41 8.57 -3.62 14.43
N ARG A 42 8.63 -2.48 13.72
CA ARG A 42 8.49 -2.45 12.25
C ARG A 42 9.62 -3.18 11.53
N ASP A 43 10.80 -3.25 12.11
CA ASP A 43 11.93 -4.00 11.56
C ASP A 43 11.74 -5.54 11.65
N ASP A 44 10.75 -6.02 12.42
CA ASP A 44 10.36 -7.46 12.48
C ASP A 44 9.36 -7.82 11.36
N LEU A 45 8.90 -6.84 10.57
CA LEU A 45 8.04 -7.08 9.41
C LEU A 45 8.87 -7.41 8.17
N ASP A 46 8.37 -8.38 7.42
CA ASP A 46 8.79 -8.62 6.05
C ASP A 46 7.60 -9.12 5.21
N PHE A 47 7.74 -9.08 3.88
CA PHE A 47 6.73 -9.60 2.97
C PHE A 47 7.37 -10.38 1.82
N PHE A 48 6.55 -11.13 1.10
CA PHE A 48 6.93 -11.81 -0.14
C PHE A 48 5.72 -11.84 -1.06
N PRO A 49 5.90 -12.01 -2.38
CA PRO A 49 4.79 -12.14 -3.32
C PRO A 49 3.86 -13.28 -2.91
N PHE A 50 2.56 -13.12 -3.14
CA PHE A 50 1.63 -14.22 -2.88
C PHE A 50 2.10 -15.49 -3.62
N PRO A 51 2.12 -16.67 -2.96
CA PRO A 51 2.67 -17.88 -3.56
C PRO A 51 1.99 -18.26 -4.87
N GLU A 52 2.75 -18.87 -5.78
CA GLU A 52 2.22 -19.43 -7.02
C GLU A 52 1.10 -20.43 -6.73
N VAL A 53 -0.06 -20.23 -7.36
CA VAL A 53 -1.22 -21.14 -7.29
C VAL A 53 -1.32 -21.99 -8.55
N ASP A 54 -1.08 -21.40 -9.72
CA ASP A 54 -1.13 -22.05 -11.03
C ASP A 54 0.15 -21.74 -11.81
N PRO A 55 1.00 -22.74 -12.12
CA PRO A 55 2.23 -22.55 -12.89
C PRO A 55 1.99 -21.99 -14.31
N ALA A 56 0.80 -22.13 -14.88
CA ALA A 56 0.45 -21.54 -16.16
C ALA A 56 0.27 -20.01 -16.09
N ILE A 57 0.05 -19.48 -14.88
CA ILE A 57 -0.12 -18.04 -14.60
C ILE A 57 1.17 -17.47 -13.97
N GLY A 58 1.82 -18.24 -13.08
CA GLY A 58 3.02 -17.80 -12.35
C GLY A 58 2.71 -16.76 -11.26
N THR A 59 3.71 -15.94 -10.93
CA THR A 59 3.62 -14.85 -9.92
C THR A 59 4.06 -13.50 -10.49
N ASP A 60 3.92 -13.33 -11.80
CA ASP A 60 4.43 -12.16 -12.53
C ASP A 60 3.50 -10.93 -12.44
N ALA A 61 2.29 -11.11 -11.88
CA ALA A 61 1.31 -10.06 -11.65
C ALA A 61 1.37 -9.57 -10.19
N VAL A 62 1.41 -8.26 -10.01
CA VAL A 62 1.37 -7.60 -8.69
C VAL A 62 0.16 -6.69 -8.62
N GLU A 63 -0.60 -6.82 -7.54
CA GLU A 63 -1.62 -5.85 -7.18
C GLU A 63 -0.96 -4.71 -6.39
N ALA A 64 -0.95 -3.51 -6.97
CA ALA A 64 -0.27 -2.34 -6.40
C ALA A 64 -1.23 -1.14 -6.42
N PRO A 65 -2.26 -1.12 -5.55
CA PRO A 65 -3.28 -0.07 -5.58
C PRO A 65 -2.66 1.32 -5.40
N ILE A 66 -3.19 2.29 -6.15
CA ILE A 66 -2.78 3.70 -6.08
C ILE A 66 -3.98 4.53 -5.62
N ASP A 67 -3.83 5.18 -4.47
CA ASP A 67 -4.82 6.14 -4.00
C ASP A 67 -4.76 7.42 -4.84
N GLY A 68 -5.93 7.92 -5.21
CA GLY A 68 -6.08 9.09 -6.05
C GLY A 68 -7.16 10.04 -5.56
N PHE A 69 -7.01 11.31 -5.90
CA PHE A 69 -8.00 12.34 -5.60
C PHE A 69 -8.82 12.67 -6.84
N MET A 70 -10.14 12.71 -6.68
CA MET A 70 -11.07 13.01 -7.76
C MET A 70 -11.87 14.28 -7.43
N MET A 71 -12.07 15.15 -8.43
CA MET A 71 -12.94 16.31 -8.29
C MET A 71 -14.41 15.85 -8.26
N ALA A 72 -15.21 16.41 -7.34
CA ALA A 72 -16.66 16.23 -7.38
C ALA A 72 -17.24 16.75 -8.70
N ALA A 73 -18.34 16.15 -9.18
CA ALA A 73 -18.98 16.56 -10.44
C ALA A 73 -19.53 18.00 -10.43
N ARG A 74 -19.80 18.56 -9.25
CA ARG A 74 -20.28 19.94 -9.04
C ARG A 74 -19.58 20.55 -7.82
N PRO A 75 -18.30 20.95 -7.95
CA PRO A 75 -17.58 21.56 -6.83
C PRO A 75 -18.18 22.95 -6.54
N ARG A 76 -18.16 23.36 -5.27
CA ARG A 76 -18.58 24.72 -4.89
C ARG A 76 -17.60 25.78 -5.40
N ASP A 77 -16.33 25.41 -5.49
CA ASP A 77 -15.21 26.22 -6.01
C ASP A 77 -14.38 25.34 -6.96
N GLU A 78 -14.64 25.48 -8.26
CA GLU A 78 -14.01 24.64 -9.30
C GLU A 78 -12.53 25.01 -9.50
N ASP A 79 -12.20 26.30 -9.44
CA ASP A 79 -10.82 26.76 -9.66
C ASP A 79 -9.93 26.32 -8.51
N GLY A 80 -10.39 26.50 -7.25
CA GLY A 80 -9.68 26.00 -6.07
C GLY A 80 -9.52 24.48 -6.06
N ALA A 81 -10.54 23.73 -6.48
CA ALA A 81 -10.45 22.28 -6.58
C ALA A 81 -9.40 21.83 -7.62
N LYS A 82 -9.34 22.50 -8.77
CA LYS A 82 -8.32 22.23 -9.80
C LYS A 82 -6.91 22.58 -9.33
N GLU A 83 -6.74 23.72 -8.64
CA GLU A 83 -5.45 24.10 -8.04
C GLU A 83 -4.96 23.04 -7.06
N LEU A 84 -5.83 22.57 -6.17
CA LEU A 84 -5.50 21.51 -5.21
C LEU A 84 -5.11 20.20 -5.92
N LEU A 85 -5.90 19.74 -6.88
CA LEU A 85 -5.59 18.51 -7.62
C LEU A 85 -4.28 18.60 -8.41
N ARG A 86 -3.96 19.77 -8.98
CA ARG A 86 -2.67 20.00 -9.62
C ARG A 86 -1.53 19.84 -8.62
N TYR A 87 -1.66 20.43 -7.43
CA TYR A 87 -0.64 20.30 -6.39
C TYR A 87 -0.49 18.84 -5.92
N LEU A 88 -1.59 18.15 -5.65
CA LEU A 88 -1.58 16.75 -5.20
C LEU A 88 -0.95 15.79 -6.22
N GLY A 89 -0.98 16.14 -7.51
CA GLY A 89 -0.31 15.38 -8.56
C GLY A 89 1.19 15.64 -8.69
N THR A 90 1.80 16.49 -7.87
CA THR A 90 3.24 16.79 -7.90
C THR A 90 4.05 15.81 -7.06
N ALA A 91 5.33 15.64 -7.41
CA ALA A 91 6.29 14.94 -6.55
C ALA A 91 6.39 15.55 -5.15
N GLU A 92 6.29 16.88 -5.03
CA GLU A 92 6.35 17.58 -3.73
C GLU A 92 5.25 17.11 -2.78
N ALA A 93 4.01 17.05 -3.26
CA ALA A 93 2.89 16.58 -2.45
C ALA A 93 3.05 15.10 -2.06
N GLY A 94 3.51 14.26 -2.99
CA GLY A 94 3.80 12.85 -2.72
C GLY A 94 4.91 12.67 -1.68
N ASN A 95 6.00 13.43 -1.79
CA ASN A 95 7.12 13.39 -0.85
C ASN A 95 6.69 13.83 0.55
N ALA A 96 5.88 14.89 0.65
CA ALA A 96 5.32 15.33 1.93
C ALA A 96 4.48 14.25 2.62
N TYR A 97 3.76 13.42 1.85
CA TYR A 97 3.03 12.28 2.40
C TYR A 97 3.97 11.16 2.89
N LEU A 98 4.99 10.83 2.10
CA LEU A 98 5.97 9.78 2.44
C LEU A 98 6.80 10.09 3.70
N GLU A 99 6.97 11.36 4.06
CA GLU A 99 7.58 11.77 5.32
C GLU A 99 6.74 11.37 6.55
N VAL A 100 5.42 11.28 6.40
CA VAL A 100 4.49 10.97 7.50
C VAL A 100 4.17 9.48 7.56
N ASP A 101 4.12 8.80 6.40
CA ASP A 101 3.86 7.37 6.33
C ASP A 101 4.94 6.60 5.54
N PRO A 102 5.91 6.01 6.24
CA PRO A 102 7.00 5.26 5.62
C PRO A 102 6.59 3.83 5.22
N ASN A 103 5.29 3.50 5.17
CA ASN A 103 4.80 2.20 4.71
C ASN A 103 4.37 2.21 3.22
N ASN A 104 4.38 3.37 2.58
CA ASN A 104 3.98 3.56 1.19
C ASN A 104 5.19 3.87 0.28
N ILE A 105 5.02 3.68 -1.03
CA ILE A 105 5.98 4.13 -2.05
C ILE A 105 5.32 5.22 -2.92
N GLY A 106 6.12 6.11 -3.48
CA GLY A 106 5.64 7.21 -4.31
C GLY A 106 5.13 6.73 -5.66
N ALA A 107 3.98 7.26 -6.08
CA ALA A 107 3.39 6.97 -7.39
C ALA A 107 3.93 7.86 -8.53
N HIS A 108 4.56 8.99 -8.19
CA HIS A 108 5.16 9.92 -9.15
C HIS A 108 6.58 9.49 -9.52
N ASP A 109 6.97 9.58 -10.80
CA ASP A 109 8.31 9.16 -11.27
C ASP A 109 9.45 9.91 -10.58
N ASP A 110 9.23 11.19 -10.28
CA ASP A 110 10.18 12.06 -9.53
C ASP A 110 10.03 12.00 -7.99
N ALA A 111 9.36 10.99 -7.43
CA ALA A 111 9.29 10.82 -5.98
C ALA A 111 10.70 10.64 -5.37
N ASP A 112 10.96 11.25 -4.20
CA ASP A 112 12.23 11.09 -3.50
C ASP A 112 12.28 9.72 -2.83
N THR A 113 13.21 8.89 -3.31
CA THR A 113 13.43 7.52 -2.84
C THR A 113 14.66 7.40 -1.94
N ALA A 114 15.42 8.48 -1.74
CA ALA A 114 16.67 8.45 -0.97
C ALA A 114 16.42 8.04 0.49
N GLY A 115 15.28 8.46 1.05
CA GLY A 115 14.85 8.16 2.40
C GLY A 115 14.18 6.80 2.61
N TYR A 116 13.99 5.99 1.55
CA TYR A 116 13.23 4.75 1.67
C TYR A 116 13.86 3.78 2.67
N ASN A 117 13.02 3.25 3.56
CA ASN A 117 13.38 2.15 4.45
C ASN A 117 13.51 0.83 3.67
N ALA A 118 13.86 -0.26 4.38
CA ALA A 118 14.06 -1.56 3.77
C ALA A 118 12.79 -2.10 3.07
N LEU A 119 11.62 -1.95 3.70
CA LEU A 119 10.34 -2.43 3.15
C LEU A 119 9.89 -1.63 1.92
N GLN A 120 10.08 -0.31 1.94
CA GLN A 120 9.79 0.56 0.78
C GLN A 120 10.67 0.19 -0.42
N LYS A 121 11.98 -0.02 -0.20
CA LYS A 121 12.91 -0.47 -1.26
C LYS A 121 12.51 -1.82 -1.83
N LYS A 122 12.19 -2.79 -0.96
CA LYS A 122 11.72 -4.11 -1.37
C LYS A 122 10.41 -4.04 -2.16
N SER A 123 9.51 -3.13 -1.79
CA SER A 123 8.23 -2.91 -2.49
C SER A 123 8.44 -2.29 -3.86
N GLN A 124 9.31 -1.28 -3.94
CA GLN A 124 9.68 -0.67 -5.20
C GLN A 124 10.30 -1.69 -6.15
N GLU A 125 11.18 -2.57 -5.65
CA GLU A 125 11.77 -3.65 -6.43
C GLU A 125 10.70 -4.65 -6.91
N LEU A 126 9.78 -5.07 -6.05
CA LEU A 126 8.70 -5.98 -6.42
C LEU A 126 7.82 -5.37 -7.53
N VAL A 127 7.35 -4.14 -7.33
CA VAL A 127 6.44 -3.46 -8.27
C VAL A 127 7.14 -3.17 -9.60
N SER A 128 8.40 -2.73 -9.56
CA SER A 128 9.18 -2.40 -10.77
C SER A 128 9.52 -3.62 -11.62
N ASN A 129 9.57 -4.82 -11.02
CA ASN A 129 9.80 -6.09 -11.72
C ASN A 129 8.50 -6.82 -12.11
N ALA A 130 7.34 -6.30 -11.74
CA ALA A 130 6.06 -6.90 -12.13
C ALA A 130 5.85 -6.79 -13.64
N LYS A 131 5.52 -7.90 -14.31
CA LYS A 131 5.17 -7.88 -15.75
C LYS A 131 3.76 -7.33 -15.98
N SER A 132 2.92 -7.40 -14.96
CA SER A 132 1.56 -6.91 -15.00
C SER A 132 1.21 -6.30 -13.66
N ILE A 133 0.66 -5.10 -13.69
CA ILE A 133 0.15 -4.41 -12.51
C ILE A 133 -1.37 -4.36 -12.61
N SER A 134 -2.05 -4.85 -11.58
CA SER A 134 -3.51 -4.69 -11.46
C SER A 134 -3.85 -3.50 -10.55
N GLN A 135 -4.95 -2.86 -10.88
CA GLN A 135 -5.58 -1.80 -10.10
C GLN A 135 -7.06 -2.18 -9.93
N TYR A 136 -7.63 -1.89 -8.77
CA TYR A 136 -9.07 -1.89 -8.58
C TYR A 136 -9.51 -0.49 -8.15
N LEU A 137 -10.69 -0.08 -8.60
CA LEU A 137 -11.27 1.17 -8.17
C LEU A 137 -12.15 0.91 -6.95
N ASP A 138 -11.60 1.19 -5.77
CA ASP A 138 -12.40 1.34 -4.55
C ASP A 138 -12.75 2.81 -4.35
N ARG A 139 -13.92 3.08 -3.79
CA ARG A 139 -14.34 4.44 -3.46
C ARG A 139 -14.88 4.44 -2.05
N ASP A 140 -14.02 4.83 -1.12
CA ASP A 140 -14.44 5.25 0.20
C ASP A 140 -15.35 6.47 0.08
N THR A 141 -16.53 6.42 0.71
CA THR A 141 -17.52 7.51 0.76
C THR A 141 -17.67 8.05 2.16
#